data_AF-A0A2U1L067-F1
#
_entry.id   AF-A0A2U1L067-F1
#
_cell.length_a   1.000
_cell.length_b   1.000
_cell.length_c   1.000
_cell.angle_alpha   90.00
_cell.angle_beta   90.00
_cell.angle_gamma   90.00
#
_symmetry.space_group_name_H-M   'P 1'
#
loop_
_entity.id
_entity.type
_entity.pdbx_description
1 polymer ?
#
loop_
_entity_poly.entity_id
_entity_poly.type
_entity_poly.pdbx_seq_one_letter_code
_entity_poly.pdbx_strand_id
1 'polypeptide(L)'
;MNDVCWGWKKILMCRDVVRDHMVIRIGNGRSTSVWFDNWYFLGPLCQYISNRDVFDVGLSLSCKISDIVLDGEWMWPNSLMSTFEFLMHLPPPLLFYDRQDVALWKSGNDKVCPFSVKSAWSDMSPPSLFFHGVKLFGLVKIFPNLPSFYG
;
A
#
# COMPACT_ATOMS: atom_id res chain seq x y z
N MET A 1 33.26 6.48 -7.37
CA MET A 1 32.27 6.23 -6.32
C MET A 1 31.20 7.32 -6.41
N ASN A 2 30.10 7.15 -7.18
CA ASN A 2 28.93 8.07 -7.14
C ASN A 2 27.65 7.52 -7.81
N ASP A 3 27.65 6.33 -8.43
CA ASP A 3 26.45 5.78 -9.09
C ASP A 3 25.42 5.13 -8.15
N VAL A 4 25.79 4.89 -6.89
CA VAL A 4 24.90 4.24 -5.91
C VAL A 4 23.75 5.17 -5.49
N CYS A 5 23.98 6.48 -5.46
CA CYS A 5 22.99 7.47 -4.99
C CYS A 5 21.78 7.63 -5.94
N TRP A 6 21.98 7.43 -7.25
CA TRP A 6 20.91 7.53 -8.24
C TRP A 6 20.06 6.27 -8.34
N GLY A 7 20.66 5.10 -8.12
CA GLY A 7 19.94 3.82 -8.09
C GLY A 7 18.92 3.76 -6.97
N TRP A 8 19.33 4.11 -5.73
CA TRP A 8 18.43 4.13 -4.59
C TRP A 8 17.31 5.15 -4.73
N LYS A 9 17.58 6.35 -5.26
CA LYS A 9 16.53 7.33 -5.53
C LYS A 9 15.46 6.78 -6.48
N LYS A 10 15.86 6.12 -7.57
CA LYS A 10 14.92 5.49 -8.50
C LYS A 10 14.11 4.37 -7.86
N ILE A 11 14.75 3.52 -7.05
CA ILE A 11 14.06 2.44 -6.31
C ILE A 11 13.04 3.03 -5.33
N LEU A 12 13.40 4.09 -4.60
CA LEU A 12 12.51 4.77 -3.65
C LEU A 12 11.34 5.44 -4.38
N MET A 13 11.59 6.12 -5.49
CA MET A 13 10.53 6.70 -6.32
C MET A 13 9.55 5.63 -6.83
N CYS A 14 10.07 4.50 -7.33
CA CYS A 14 9.21 3.38 -7.73
C CYS A 14 8.42 2.82 -6.55
N ARG A 15 9.03 2.72 -5.35
CA ARG A 15 8.34 2.25 -4.14
C ARG A 15 7.15 3.15 -3.80
N ASP A 16 7.33 4.47 -3.87
CA ASP A 16 6.28 5.41 -3.50
C ASP A 16 5.13 5.36 -4.53
N VAL A 17 5.42 5.28 -5.83
CA VAL A 17 4.41 5.05 -6.88
C VAL A 17 3.68 3.71 -6.69
N VAL A 18 4.42 2.63 -6.44
CA VAL A 18 3.85 1.30 -6.20
C VAL A 18 2.92 1.32 -4.98
N ARG A 19 3.27 2.06 -3.93
CA ARG A 19 2.47 2.15 -2.71
C ARG A 19 1.08 2.73 -2.96
N ASP A 20 0.97 3.73 -3.83
CA ASP A 20 -0.33 4.34 -4.17
C ASP A 20 -1.27 3.37 -4.89
N HIS A 21 -0.70 2.40 -5.61
CA HIS A 21 -1.46 1.34 -6.27
C HIS A 21 -1.71 0.11 -5.39
N MET A 22 -0.92 -0.11 -4.34
CA MET A 22 -1.12 -1.24 -3.44
C MET A 22 -2.24 -0.92 -2.46
N VAL A 23 -3.29 -1.74 -2.44
CA VAL A 23 -4.42 -1.62 -1.51
C VAL A 23 -4.63 -2.93 -0.77
N ILE A 24 -5.05 -2.87 0.49
CA ILE A 24 -5.31 -4.07 1.29
C ILE A 24 -6.81 -4.29 1.42
N ARG A 25 -7.24 -5.48 1.06
CA ARG A 25 -8.56 -6.00 1.46
C ARG A 25 -8.40 -6.75 2.77
N ILE A 26 -8.99 -6.19 3.81
CA ILE A 26 -8.93 -6.74 5.16
C ILE A 26 -9.68 -8.08 5.22
N GLY A 27 -9.02 -9.08 5.81
CA GLY A 27 -9.56 -10.38 6.18
C GLY A 27 -9.59 -10.50 7.71
N ASN A 28 -8.60 -11.16 8.29
CA ASN A 28 -8.46 -11.32 9.75
C ASN A 28 -7.72 -10.15 10.43
N GLY A 29 -7.19 -9.19 9.65
CA GLY A 29 -6.53 -7.98 10.14
C GLY A 29 -5.13 -8.19 10.74
N ARG A 30 -4.61 -9.41 10.76
CA ARG A 30 -3.35 -9.76 11.48
C ARG A 30 -2.10 -9.35 10.74
N SER A 31 -2.17 -9.22 9.42
CA SER A 31 -1.05 -8.79 8.59
C SER A 31 -1.09 -7.30 8.27
N THR A 32 -2.27 -6.68 8.33
CA THR A 32 -2.50 -5.28 7.94
C THR A 32 -2.10 -4.31 9.04
N SER A 33 -1.16 -3.41 8.75
CA SER A 33 -0.81 -2.27 9.59
C SER A 33 -1.95 -1.25 9.64
N VAL A 34 -2.27 -0.77 10.84
CA VAL A 34 -3.20 0.34 11.03
C VAL A 34 -2.71 1.61 10.32
N TRP A 35 -1.39 1.86 10.37
CA TRP A 35 -0.83 3.16 9.98
C TRP A 35 -0.33 3.21 8.54
N PHE A 36 0.34 2.15 8.08
CA PHE A 36 1.15 2.23 6.85
C PHE A 36 0.53 1.54 5.64
N ASP A 37 -0.41 0.61 5.86
CA ASP A 37 -1.07 -0.09 4.78
C ASP A 37 -2.28 0.68 4.28
N ASN A 38 -2.52 0.59 2.96
CA ASN A 38 -3.61 1.31 2.30
C ASN A 38 -4.89 0.46 2.33
N TRP A 39 -5.55 0.42 3.47
CA TRP A 39 -6.85 -0.23 3.67
C TRP A 39 -8.01 0.77 3.76
N TYR A 40 -7.70 2.06 3.91
CA TYR A 40 -8.67 3.14 3.97
C TYR A 40 -8.78 3.85 2.62
N PHE A 41 -9.98 4.26 2.23
CA PHE A 41 -10.23 4.75 0.87
C PHE A 41 -9.51 6.07 0.53
N LEU A 42 -9.15 6.88 1.53
CA LEU A 42 -8.35 8.09 1.34
C LEU A 42 -6.83 7.84 1.39
N GLY A 43 -6.40 6.60 1.64
CA GLY A 43 -5.00 6.24 1.78
C GLY A 43 -4.61 5.81 3.21
N PRO A 44 -3.35 5.46 3.43
CA PRO A 44 -2.85 5.01 4.73
C PRO A 44 -2.92 6.12 5.79
N LEU A 45 -3.27 5.76 7.03
CA LEU A 45 -3.46 6.73 8.12
C LEU A 45 -2.20 7.53 8.46
N CYS A 46 -1.00 7.02 8.17
CA CYS A 46 0.26 7.73 8.39
C CYS A 46 0.39 9.04 7.58
N GLN A 47 -0.48 9.28 6.59
CA GLN A 47 -0.54 10.56 5.89
C GLN A 47 -1.22 11.66 6.72
N TYR A 48 -2.02 11.28 7.73
CA TYR A 48 -2.81 12.18 8.55
C TYR A 48 -2.37 12.19 10.02
N ILE A 49 -1.89 11.04 10.51
CA ILE A 49 -1.49 10.81 11.89
C ILE A 49 0.02 10.57 11.92
N SER A 50 0.76 11.44 12.60
CA SER A 50 2.22 11.31 12.65
C SER A 50 2.65 10.22 13.63
N ASN A 51 3.87 9.70 13.47
CA ASN A 51 4.44 8.74 14.42
C ASN A 51 4.43 9.27 15.85
N ARG A 52 4.62 10.59 16.03
CA ARG A 52 4.58 11.22 17.34
C ARG A 52 3.19 11.12 17.96
N ASP A 53 2.14 11.41 17.18
CA ASP A 53 0.75 11.32 17.66
C ASP A 53 0.40 9.89 18.09
N VAL A 54 0.87 8.89 17.34
CA VAL A 54 0.70 7.47 17.68
C VAL A 54 1.36 7.14 19.02
N PHE A 55 2.59 7.60 19.25
CA PHE A 55 3.30 7.36 20.50
C PHE A 55 2.72 8.15 21.68
N ASP A 56 2.26 9.38 21.46
CA ASP A 56 1.68 10.25 22.48
C ASP A 56 0.39 9.63 23.07
N VAL A 57 -0.32 8.79 22.31
CA VAL A 57 -1.49 8.03 22.79
C VAL A 57 -1.17 6.59 23.23
N GLY A 58 0.11 6.22 23.29
CA GLY A 58 0.56 4.91 23.79
C GLY A 58 0.38 3.74 22.82
N LEU A 59 0.12 4.00 21.53
CA LEU A 59 0.01 2.94 20.52
C LEU A 59 1.38 2.62 19.89
N SER A 60 1.49 1.42 19.31
CA SER A 60 2.68 0.98 18.59
C SER A 60 2.58 1.30 17.09
N LEU A 61 3.69 1.67 16.45
CA LEU A 61 3.77 1.74 14.98
C LEU A 61 3.62 0.36 14.31
N SER A 62 3.83 -0.74 15.05
CA SER A 62 3.61 -2.10 14.55
C SER A 62 2.15 -2.57 14.67
N CYS A 63 1.26 -1.73 15.20
CA CYS A 63 -0.13 -2.06 15.48
C CYS A 63 -0.87 -2.57 14.24
N LYS A 64 -1.60 -3.67 14.40
CA LYS A 64 -2.39 -4.33 13.36
C LYS A 64 -3.86 -4.03 13.49
N ILE A 65 -4.60 -4.16 12.40
CA ILE A 65 -6.07 -3.97 12.42
C ILE A 65 -6.72 -4.89 13.46
N SER A 66 -6.25 -6.14 13.56
CA SER A 66 -6.74 -7.10 14.56
C SER A 66 -6.47 -6.71 16.01
N ASP A 67 -5.53 -5.80 16.27
CA ASP A 67 -5.15 -5.39 17.63
C ASP A 67 -6.08 -4.30 18.16
N ILE A 68 -6.77 -3.58 17.26
CA ILE A 68 -7.59 -2.41 17.61
C ILE A 68 -9.04 -2.57 17.19
N VAL A 69 -9.39 -3.63 16.45
CA VAL A 69 -10.79 -3.97 16.15
C VAL A 69 -11.17 -5.18 16.99
N LEU A 70 -11.95 -4.96 18.03
CA LEU A 70 -12.45 -6.01 18.92
C LEU A 70 -13.96 -6.03 18.89
N ASP A 71 -14.53 -7.23 18.75
CA ASP A 71 -15.97 -7.46 18.71
C ASP A 71 -16.73 -6.56 17.70
N GLY A 72 -16.07 -6.20 16.60
CA GLY A 72 -16.62 -5.36 15.54
C GLY A 72 -16.53 -3.86 15.79
N GLU A 73 -15.89 -3.42 16.87
CA GLU A 73 -15.76 -2.03 17.26
C GLU A 73 -14.30 -1.56 17.25
N TRP A 74 -14.10 -0.26 17.07
CA TRP A 74 -12.79 0.35 17.23
C TRP A 74 -12.40 0.51 18.70
N MET A 75 -11.17 0.14 19.02
CA MET A 75 -10.51 0.34 20.31
C MET A 75 -9.54 1.53 20.25
N TRP A 76 -9.93 2.60 19.54
CA TRP A 76 -9.13 3.82 19.48
C TRP A 76 -9.01 4.45 20.88
N PRO A 77 -7.83 4.96 21.27
CA PRO A 77 -7.71 5.82 22.43
C PRO A 77 -8.58 7.07 22.27
N ASN A 78 -9.32 7.45 23.32
CA ASN A 78 -10.16 8.65 23.32
C ASN A 78 -9.37 9.92 22.97
N SER A 79 -8.12 10.01 23.43
CA SER A 79 -7.21 11.10 23.09
C SER A 79 -6.98 11.20 21.58
N LEU A 80 -6.77 10.06 20.90
CA LEU A 80 -6.55 10.02 19.46
C LEU A 80 -7.81 10.49 18.70
N MET A 81 -8.99 9.99 19.08
CA MET A 81 -10.25 10.40 18.45
C MET A 81 -10.56 11.89 18.65
N SER A 82 -10.19 12.45 19.81
CA SER A 82 -10.38 13.88 20.09
C SER A 82 -9.47 14.79 19.26
N THR A 83 -8.29 14.30 18.85
CA THR A 83 -7.37 15.03 17.98
C THR A 83 -7.71 14.86 16.50
N PHE A 84 -8.16 13.66 16.12
CA PHE A 84 -8.44 13.29 14.73
C PHE A 84 -9.92 12.91 14.57
N GLU A 85 -10.79 13.93 14.48
CA GLU A 85 -12.24 13.74 14.44
C GLU A 85 -12.72 12.83 13.31
N PHE A 86 -11.99 12.74 12.19
CA PHE A 86 -12.35 11.86 11.08
C PHE A 86 -12.40 10.38 11.49
N LEU A 87 -11.67 9.98 12.54
CA LEU A 87 -11.72 8.61 13.08
C LEU A 87 -13.10 8.25 13.63
N MET A 88 -13.89 9.22 14.09
CA MET A 88 -15.27 9.00 14.55
C MET A 88 -16.21 8.61 13.41
N HIS A 89 -15.87 9.01 12.17
CA HIS A 89 -16.66 8.72 10.97
C HIS A 89 -16.10 7.54 10.17
N LEU A 90 -15.02 6.92 10.65
CA LEU A 90 -14.41 5.75 10.04
C LEU A 90 -15.10 4.49 10.58
N PRO A 91 -15.88 3.73 9.78
CA PRO A 91 -16.46 2.48 10.27
C PRO A 91 -15.37 1.42 10.48
N PRO A 92 -15.48 0.58 11.53
CA PRO A 92 -14.57 -0.54 11.74
C PRO A 92 -14.72 -1.58 10.61
N PRO A 93 -13.60 -2.15 10.12
CA PRO A 93 -13.66 -3.21 9.13
C PRO A 93 -14.23 -4.49 9.73
N LEU A 94 -15.03 -5.22 8.95
CA LEU A 94 -15.50 -6.55 9.33
C LEU A 94 -14.34 -7.55 9.26
N LEU A 95 -14.00 -8.17 10.39
CA LEU A 95 -12.95 -9.17 10.46
C LEU A 95 -13.50 -10.59 10.30
N PHE A 96 -12.81 -11.39 9.48
CA PHE A 96 -13.11 -12.79 9.24
C PHE A 96 -11.91 -13.65 9.67
N TYR A 97 -12.04 -14.37 10.78
CA TYR A 97 -10.93 -15.14 11.36
C TYR A 97 -10.31 -16.17 10.41
N ASP A 98 -11.14 -16.75 9.54
CA ASP A 98 -10.80 -17.77 8.55
C ASP A 98 -10.19 -17.21 7.25
N ARG A 99 -10.13 -15.87 7.10
CA ARG A 99 -9.63 -15.22 5.88
C ARG A 99 -8.37 -14.43 6.17
N GLN A 100 -7.35 -14.59 5.33
CA GLN A 100 -6.15 -13.76 5.41
C GLN A 100 -6.39 -12.40 4.75
N ASP A 101 -5.65 -11.38 5.17
CA ASP A 101 -5.63 -10.10 4.46
C ASP A 101 -5.00 -10.31 3.08
N VAL A 102 -5.49 -9.55 2.09
CA VAL A 102 -5.04 -9.70 0.70
C VAL A 102 -4.55 -8.36 0.17
N ALA A 103 -3.29 -8.32 -0.25
CA ALA A 103 -2.75 -7.22 -1.03
C ALA A 103 -3.27 -7.29 -2.48
N LEU A 104 -3.82 -6.19 -2.96
CA LEU A 104 -4.40 -6.03 -4.27
C LEU A 104 -3.76 -4.82 -4.96
N TRP A 105 -3.94 -4.77 -6.28
CA TRP A 105 -3.47 -3.69 -7.13
C TRP A 105 -4.66 -2.85 -7.59
N LYS A 106 -4.60 -1.54 -7.34
CA LYS A 106 -5.53 -0.53 -7.82
C LYS A 106 -4.97 0.05 -9.12
N SER A 107 -5.56 -0.30 -10.25
CA SER A 107 -5.17 0.24 -11.57
C SER A 107 -5.49 1.73 -11.69
N GLY A 108 -4.87 2.43 -12.65
CA GLY A 108 -5.10 3.85 -12.91
C GLY A 108 -6.56 4.22 -13.24
N ASN A 109 -7.40 3.25 -13.59
CA ASN A 109 -8.86 3.42 -13.78
C ASN A 109 -9.68 3.07 -12.52
N ASP A 110 -9.06 3.15 -11.33
CA ASP A 110 -9.63 2.79 -10.01
C ASP A 110 -10.12 1.33 -9.87
N LYS A 111 -9.78 0.45 -10.83
CA LYS A 111 -10.12 -0.97 -10.76
C LYS A 111 -9.17 -1.71 -9.82
N VAL A 112 -9.71 -2.41 -8.83
CA VAL A 112 -8.95 -3.25 -7.91
C VAL A 112 -8.90 -4.69 -8.43
N CYS A 113 -7.69 -5.24 -8.60
CA CYS A 113 -7.46 -6.61 -9.10
C CYS A 113 -6.31 -7.29 -8.33
N PRO A 114 -6.16 -8.63 -8.45
CA PRO A 114 -4.94 -9.29 -7.97
C PRO A 114 -3.70 -8.68 -8.62
N PHE A 115 -2.64 -8.52 -7.82
CA PHE A 115 -1.38 -7.98 -8.33
C PHE A 115 -0.83 -8.85 -9.47
N SER A 116 -0.39 -8.20 -10.54
CA SER A 116 0.42 -8.83 -11.58
C SER A 116 1.47 -7.84 -12.08
N VAL A 117 2.65 -8.35 -12.44
CA VAL A 117 3.73 -7.53 -13.02
C VAL A 117 3.24 -6.82 -14.30
N LYS A 118 2.37 -7.48 -15.08
CA LYS A 118 1.78 -6.92 -16.31
C LYS A 118 0.91 -5.68 -16.01
N SER A 119 -0.02 -5.80 -15.06
CA SER A 119 -0.90 -4.70 -14.66
C SER A 119 -0.09 -3.55 -14.08
N ALA A 120 0.84 -3.87 -13.17
CA ALA A 120 1.68 -2.88 -12.54
C ALA A 120 2.56 -2.13 -13.55
N TRP A 121 3.19 -2.84 -14.48
CA TRP A 121 3.98 -2.22 -15.55
C TRP A 121 3.13 -1.31 -16.43
N SER A 122 1.92 -1.74 -16.78
CA SER A 122 1.01 -0.97 -17.62
C SER A 122 0.54 0.33 -16.96
N ASP A 123 0.27 0.30 -15.65
CA ASP A 123 -0.20 1.48 -14.91
C ASP A 123 0.96 2.43 -14.56
N MET A 124 2.16 1.91 -14.30
CA MET A 124 3.33 2.74 -13.92
C MET A 124 4.10 3.31 -15.12
N SER A 125 3.98 2.72 -16.30
CA SER A 125 4.68 3.22 -17.49
C SER A 125 3.98 4.46 -18.04
N PRO A 126 4.68 5.59 -18.26
CA PRO A 126 4.07 6.75 -18.88
C PRO A 126 3.49 6.41 -20.27
N PRO A 127 2.33 6.98 -20.65
CA PRO A 127 1.68 6.70 -21.95
C PRO A 127 2.58 6.94 -23.18
N SER A 128 3.65 7.73 -23.04
CA SER A 128 4.59 8.09 -24.10
C SER A 128 5.57 6.97 -24.51
N LEU A 129 5.65 5.86 -23.77
CA LEU A 129 6.47 4.70 -24.17
C LEU A 129 5.79 3.79 -25.20
N PHE A 130 4.50 4.00 -25.48
CA PHE A 130 3.75 3.17 -26.42
C PHE A 130 3.79 3.66 -27.87
N PHE A 131 4.34 4.85 -28.17
CA PHE A 131 4.22 5.44 -29.51
C PHE A 131 5.45 5.38 -30.41
N HIS A 132 6.64 4.98 -29.96
CA HIS A 132 7.77 4.78 -30.88
C HIS A 132 8.54 3.52 -30.49
N GLY A 133 8.48 2.52 -31.39
CA GLY A 133 9.08 1.21 -31.24
C GLY A 133 10.59 1.24 -31.02
N VAL A 134 10.99 1.37 -29.75
CA VAL A 134 12.38 1.17 -29.32
C VAL A 134 12.39 0.08 -28.26
N LYS A 135 12.87 -1.11 -28.66
CA LYS A 135 13.29 -2.19 -27.75
C LYS A 135 14.29 -1.61 -26.73
N LEU A 136 13.89 -1.49 -25.48
CA LEU A 136 14.80 -1.15 -24.39
C LEU A 136 15.40 -2.42 -23.79
N PHE A 137 16.59 -2.78 -24.29
CA PHE A 137 17.51 -3.78 -23.74
C PHE A 137 18.04 -3.46 -22.32
N GLY A 138 17.42 -2.53 -21.57
CA GLY A 138 18.00 -1.94 -20.37
C GLY A 138 17.49 -2.44 -19.02
N LEU A 139 16.37 -3.18 -18.93
CA LEU A 139 15.72 -3.47 -17.64
C LEU A 139 15.54 -4.96 -17.30
N VAL A 140 16.09 -5.86 -18.12
CA VAL A 140 16.15 -7.31 -17.82
C VAL A 140 16.98 -7.61 -16.55
N LYS A 141 17.78 -6.66 -16.04
CA LYS A 141 18.59 -6.84 -14.83
C LYS A 141 17.83 -6.73 -13.51
N ILE A 142 16.57 -6.27 -13.48
CA ILE A 142 15.83 -6.09 -12.22
C ILE A 142 14.90 -7.27 -11.91
N PHE A 143 14.50 -8.05 -12.93
CA PHE A 143 13.61 -9.20 -12.76
C PHE A 143 14.11 -10.39 -13.60
N PRO A 144 14.88 -11.34 -13.03
CA PRO A 144 15.49 -12.43 -13.78
C PRO A 144 14.50 -13.51 -14.29
N ASN A 145 13.20 -13.39 -13.99
CA ASN A 145 12.18 -14.36 -14.39
C ASN A 145 11.03 -13.70 -15.19
N LEU A 146 11.35 -13.04 -16.31
CA LEU A 146 10.32 -12.80 -17.34
C LEU A 146 10.13 -14.09 -18.16
N PRO A 147 8.91 -14.65 -18.24
CA PRO A 147 8.60 -15.63 -19.28
C PRO A 147 8.71 -14.96 -20.65
N SER A 148 9.36 -15.65 -21.58
CA SER A 148 9.52 -15.22 -22.97
C SER A 148 8.16 -15.06 -23.64
N PHE A 149 7.76 -13.83 -23.94
CA PHE A 149 6.58 -13.57 -24.78
C PHE A 149 6.97 -13.69 -26.26
N TYR A 150 7.07 -14.94 -26.72
CA TYR A 150 6.81 -15.34 -28.09
C TYR A 150 5.96 -16.61 -28.03
N GLY A 151 4.71 -16.52 -28.50
CA GLY A 151 3.68 -17.54 -28.46
C GLY A 151 2.30 -16.92 -28.45
#